data_AF-A0A3D2IMV9-F1
#
_entry.id   AF-A0A3D2IMV9-F1
#
_cell.length_a   1.000
_cell.length_b   1.000
_cell.length_c   1.000
_cell.angle_alpha   90.00
_cell.angle_beta   90.00
_cell.angle_gamma   90.00
#
_symmetry.space_group_name_H-M   'P 1'
#
loop_
_entity.id
_entity.type
_entity.pdbx_description
1 polymer ?
#
loop_
_entity_poly.entity_id
_entity_poly.type
_entity_poly.pdbx_seq_one_letter_code
_entity_poly.pdbx_strand_id
1 'polypeptide(L)'
;MKKIVAMFMALTMTASMAVTSFGASIDIGDIDDEATTEAAADEKEDTDAGDDYHIGIVTGSVSQSEDDRRGAEAFQEMYGEDRVTLAIYPDNFTEELETTIQTIVNLSDDPEMKAIVVNQAIPGTTEAFRQIKERRPDILCIAGESHEDLPEIGSAADLVCNNDFVARGYLIIRTAHELGCDTFVHISFPRHLSYETMSRRVAIMKAACEEFGMKFVMESAPDPTTDVGVPGAQAYILEHVPEWVEKYGKNSAYFCTNDAHTEPLLKQLLEYGGYFIEADLPSPLMGYPGALGLDLTEEAGDFEKILAKVEEAVVAKGGEGRFGTWAYSYGYTVSAGLAQHAMNVIDGKSELDDIDDISAAYQVFSPGAAWNGSNYTNADTGVKMDNVFLIYQDTYIMGNPGKYMGSTEVKVPEKYFTTK
;
A
#
# COMPACT_ATOMS: atom_id res chain seq x y z
N MET A 1 -43.56 -23.71 2.42
CA MET A 1 -43.25 -24.71 3.47
C MET A 1 -43.17 -26.12 2.88
N LYS A 2 -41.98 -26.51 2.37
CA LYS A 2 -41.49 -27.88 2.12
C LYS A 2 -40.19 -27.80 1.29
N LYS A 3 -39.27 -28.75 1.51
CA LYS A 3 -38.01 -29.02 0.78
C LYS A 3 -36.84 -28.06 1.09
N ILE A 4 -35.54 -28.43 1.08
CA ILE A 4 -34.71 -29.67 1.27
C ILE A 4 -33.28 -29.31 0.75
N VAL A 5 -32.21 -30.03 1.16
CA VAL A 5 -30.76 -29.87 0.80
C VAL A 5 -30.02 -28.77 1.62
N ALA A 6 -28.79 -28.93 2.14
CA ALA A 6 -27.77 -30.02 2.23
C ALA A 6 -27.40 -30.24 3.74
N MET A 7 -26.92 -31.38 4.27
CA MET A 7 -26.01 -32.47 3.83
C MET A 7 -24.51 -32.07 3.85
N PHE A 8 -23.83 -32.13 5.00
CA PHE A 8 -23.05 -33.28 5.52
C PHE A 8 -22.01 -33.86 4.55
N MET A 9 -20.72 -33.60 4.81
CA MET A 9 -19.65 -34.61 4.72
C MET A 9 -18.36 -34.15 5.42
N ALA A 10 -18.11 -34.71 6.60
CA ALA A 10 -16.79 -34.78 7.24
C ALA A 10 -16.41 -36.26 7.37
N LEU A 11 -15.12 -36.55 7.56
CA LEU A 11 -14.49 -37.88 7.59
C LEU A 11 -14.55 -38.71 6.29
N THR A 12 -13.38 -38.91 5.66
CA THR A 12 -12.90 -40.24 5.24
C THR A 12 -11.39 -40.22 4.98
N MET A 13 -10.59 -40.68 5.93
CA MET A 13 -9.25 -41.24 5.67
C MET A 13 -8.95 -42.35 6.69
N THR A 14 -8.82 -43.59 6.22
CA THR A 14 -7.82 -44.60 6.64
C THR A 14 -8.08 -45.97 6.00
N ALA A 15 -7.03 -46.80 5.96
CA ALA A 15 -6.96 -48.21 5.49
C ALA A 15 -6.98 -48.40 3.95
N SER A 16 -6.15 -49.25 3.32
CA SER A 16 -5.28 -50.34 3.85
C SER A 16 -4.07 -50.66 2.94
N MET A 17 -2.95 -51.10 3.54
CA MET A 17 -2.00 -52.16 3.09
C MET A 17 -1.31 -52.11 1.70
N ALA A 18 -0.13 -52.74 1.44
CA ALA A 18 1.07 -53.11 2.22
C ALA A 18 2.09 -53.84 1.27
N VAL A 19 3.34 -54.07 1.71
CA VAL A 19 4.34 -55.05 1.14
C VAL A 19 4.95 -54.61 -0.23
N THR A 20 6.26 -54.62 -0.57
CA THR A 20 7.58 -55.17 -0.10
C THR A 20 8.69 -54.24 -0.70
N SER A 21 9.99 -54.20 -0.33
CA SER A 21 10.82 -54.65 0.82
C SER A 21 12.30 -54.20 0.59
N PHE A 22 13.26 -54.70 1.39
CA PHE A 22 14.73 -54.48 1.39
C PHE A 22 15.23 -53.08 1.81
N GLY A 23 16.10 -52.93 2.83
CA GLY A 23 16.55 -53.90 3.84
C GLY A 23 17.97 -53.65 4.35
N ALA A 24 18.12 -53.31 5.63
CA ALA A 24 19.32 -53.52 6.44
C ALA A 24 18.95 -53.38 7.92
N SER A 25 19.10 -54.46 8.69
CA SER A 25 18.69 -54.57 10.09
C SER A 25 19.88 -54.49 11.04
N ILE A 26 19.77 -53.73 12.13
CA ILE A 26 20.39 -54.05 13.42
C ILE A 26 19.34 -53.80 14.52
N ASP A 27 19.28 -54.73 15.47
CA ASP A 27 18.32 -54.82 16.56
C ASP A 27 18.96 -54.28 17.87
N ILE A 28 18.18 -53.60 18.72
CA ILE A 28 18.61 -53.11 20.05
C ILE A 28 17.46 -53.38 21.02
N GLY A 29 17.77 -54.10 22.12
CA GLY A 29 16.79 -54.45 23.14
C GLY A 29 16.60 -53.38 24.22
N ASP A 30 15.35 -53.33 24.71
CA ASP A 30 14.82 -52.86 26.00
C ASP A 30 15.56 -51.75 26.78
N ILE A 31 14.90 -50.59 26.88
CA ILE A 31 14.84 -49.76 28.09
C ILE A 31 13.36 -49.37 28.30
N ASP A 32 12.94 -49.35 29.57
CA ASP A 32 11.54 -49.35 30.03
C ASP A 32 10.67 -48.13 29.64
N ASP A 33 9.36 -48.40 29.57
CA ASP A 33 8.26 -47.42 29.59
C ASP A 33 8.23 -46.60 30.90
N GLU A 34 8.16 -45.27 30.81
CA GLU A 34 7.18 -44.46 31.58
C GLU A 34 7.14 -43.01 31.06
N ALA A 35 6.18 -42.71 30.18
CA ALA A 35 5.79 -41.35 29.84
C ALA A 35 4.30 -41.30 29.47
N THR A 36 3.45 -41.04 30.45
CA THR A 36 2.02 -40.82 30.25
C THR A 36 1.76 -39.59 29.39
N THR A 37 1.19 -39.79 28.21
CA THR A 37 0.68 -38.72 27.36
C THR A 37 -0.61 -38.13 27.96
N GLU A 38 -0.49 -37.03 28.70
CA GLU A 38 -1.61 -36.11 28.84
C GLU A 38 -1.68 -35.25 27.58
N ALA A 39 -2.75 -35.47 26.80
CA ALA A 39 -3.08 -34.59 25.69
C ALA A 39 -3.67 -33.30 26.28
N ALA A 40 -2.83 -32.28 26.43
CA ALA A 40 -3.32 -30.92 26.54
C ALA A 40 -4.07 -30.59 25.24
N ALA A 41 -5.39 -30.47 25.34
CA ALA A 41 -6.12 -29.68 24.38
C ALA A 41 -5.73 -28.23 24.66
N ASP A 42 -5.17 -27.53 23.68
CA ASP A 42 -5.08 -26.08 23.76
C ASP A 42 -6.52 -25.55 23.80
N GLU A 43 -6.95 -25.21 25.02
CA GLU A 43 -8.06 -24.31 25.22
C GLU A 43 -7.71 -23.02 24.48
N LYS A 44 -8.68 -22.45 23.76
CA LYS A 44 -8.58 -21.03 23.44
C LYS A 44 -8.57 -20.31 24.78
N GLU A 45 -7.40 -19.81 25.21
CA GLU A 45 -7.34 -18.75 26.21
C GLU A 45 -8.06 -17.55 25.61
N ASP A 46 -9.31 -17.41 26.04
CA ASP A 46 -10.13 -16.22 25.86
C ASP A 46 -9.51 -15.14 26.75
N THR A 47 -8.48 -14.45 26.23
CA THR A 47 -7.81 -13.37 26.92
C THR A 47 -8.76 -12.18 26.97
N ASP A 48 -9.52 -12.09 28.07
CA ASP A 48 -10.35 -10.98 28.52
C ASP A 48 -9.51 -9.71 28.74
N ALA A 49 -9.06 -9.13 27.62
CA ALA A 49 -8.25 -7.93 27.51
C ALA A 49 -8.37 -7.36 26.08
N GLY A 50 -9.30 -6.41 25.85
CA GLY A 50 -9.43 -5.76 24.54
C GLY A 50 -10.66 -4.89 24.29
N ASP A 51 -11.74 -5.03 25.06
CA ASP A 51 -13.04 -4.42 24.70
C ASP A 51 -13.30 -3.00 25.29
N ASP A 52 -12.41 -2.49 26.15
CA ASP A 52 -12.57 -1.22 26.91
C ASP A 52 -11.90 0.01 26.25
N TYR A 53 -11.68 0.02 24.92
CA TYR A 53 -11.05 1.17 24.25
C TYR A 53 -11.50 1.44 22.81
N HIS A 54 -11.46 2.72 22.43
CA HIS A 54 -11.87 3.20 21.10
C HIS A 54 -10.68 3.59 20.21
N ILE A 55 -10.90 3.48 18.90
CA ILE A 55 -9.99 3.93 17.84
C ILE A 55 -10.70 4.95 16.97
N GLY A 56 -10.06 6.10 16.76
CA GLY A 56 -10.49 7.13 15.81
C GLY A 56 -9.76 6.96 14.47
N ILE A 57 -10.49 7.04 13.36
CA ILE A 57 -9.91 7.11 12.02
C ILE A 57 -10.45 8.33 11.30
N VAL A 58 -9.56 9.24 10.88
CA VAL A 58 -9.89 10.48 10.17
C VAL A 58 -9.46 10.36 8.72
N THR A 59 -10.38 10.57 7.78
CA THR A 59 -10.07 10.56 6.34
C THR A 59 -10.75 11.70 5.58
N GLY A 60 -10.35 11.90 4.33
CA GLY A 60 -11.11 12.74 3.40
C GLY A 60 -12.46 12.13 3.06
N SER A 61 -13.34 12.91 2.43
CA SER A 61 -14.65 12.42 1.97
C SER A 61 -14.49 11.40 0.83
N VAL A 62 -15.53 10.58 0.60
CA VAL A 62 -15.56 9.63 -0.54
C VAL A 62 -15.28 10.33 -1.88
N SER A 63 -15.68 11.60 -2.03
CA SER A 63 -15.43 12.40 -3.23
C SER A 63 -13.98 12.85 -3.43
N GLN A 64 -13.13 12.82 -2.40
CA GLN A 64 -11.70 13.18 -2.48
C GLN A 64 -10.78 11.97 -2.35
N SER A 65 -11.15 11.00 -1.50
CA SER A 65 -10.33 9.87 -1.09
C SER A 65 -11.22 8.66 -0.81
N GLU A 66 -11.86 8.10 -1.85
CA GLU A 66 -12.74 6.92 -1.68
C GLU A 66 -12.00 5.75 -1.05
N ASP A 67 -10.85 5.34 -1.59
CA ASP A 67 -10.08 4.18 -1.10
C ASP A 67 -9.77 4.29 0.40
N ASP A 68 -9.26 5.45 0.85
CA ASP A 68 -8.94 5.76 2.24
C ASP A 68 -10.18 5.60 3.15
N ARG A 69 -11.33 6.11 2.68
CA ARG A 69 -12.60 5.96 3.40
C ARG A 69 -13.06 4.50 3.41
N ARG A 70 -12.98 3.78 2.30
CA ARG A 70 -13.34 2.35 2.24
C ARG A 70 -12.51 1.50 3.18
N GLY A 71 -11.22 1.84 3.37
CA GLY A 71 -10.36 1.17 4.35
C GLY A 71 -10.85 1.41 5.79
N ALA A 72 -11.16 2.66 6.12
CA ALA A 72 -11.69 3.02 7.42
C ALA A 72 -13.08 2.39 7.70
N GLU A 73 -13.96 2.36 6.70
CA GLU A 73 -15.27 1.68 6.75
C GLU A 73 -15.10 0.16 6.94
N ALA A 74 -14.16 -0.49 6.24
CA ALA A 74 -13.90 -1.93 6.40
C ALA A 74 -13.35 -2.29 7.79
N PHE A 75 -12.52 -1.42 8.38
CA PHE A 75 -12.06 -1.60 9.77
C PHE A 75 -13.22 -1.43 10.76
N GLN A 76 -14.07 -0.41 10.57
CA GLN A 76 -15.28 -0.21 11.39
C GLN A 76 -16.29 -1.37 11.23
N GLU A 77 -16.46 -1.94 10.04
CA GLU A 77 -17.33 -3.12 9.84
C GLU A 77 -16.82 -4.34 10.61
N MET A 78 -15.50 -4.51 10.70
CA MET A 78 -14.87 -5.62 11.43
C MET A 78 -14.96 -5.49 12.96
N TYR A 79 -14.85 -4.27 13.49
CA TYR A 79 -14.69 -4.01 14.94
C TYR A 79 -15.86 -3.27 15.60
N GLY A 80 -16.83 -2.77 14.83
CA GLY A 80 -18.07 -2.15 15.30
C GLY A 80 -18.01 -0.62 15.46
N GLU A 81 -19.14 0.04 15.18
CA GLU A 81 -19.32 1.50 15.37
C GLU A 81 -19.15 1.94 16.83
N ASP A 82 -19.48 1.06 17.80
CA ASP A 82 -19.29 1.33 19.23
C ASP A 82 -17.81 1.44 19.63
N ARG A 83 -16.89 0.86 18.85
CA ARG A 83 -15.44 0.83 19.13
C ARG A 83 -14.61 1.71 18.19
N VAL A 84 -15.10 1.93 16.96
CA VAL A 84 -14.39 2.66 15.90
C VAL A 84 -15.16 3.91 15.52
N THR A 85 -14.58 5.08 15.79
CA THR A 85 -15.15 6.38 15.37
C THR A 85 -14.52 6.84 14.06
N LEU A 86 -15.34 7.00 13.02
CA LEU A 86 -14.91 7.59 11.74
C LEU A 86 -15.20 9.09 11.69
N ALA A 87 -14.20 9.87 11.29
CA ALA A 87 -14.30 11.32 11.11
C ALA A 87 -13.90 11.75 9.68
N ILE A 88 -14.45 12.89 9.24
CA ILE A 88 -14.21 13.46 7.91
C ILE A 88 -13.57 14.84 8.06
N TYR A 89 -12.35 15.03 7.54
CA TYR A 89 -11.79 16.38 7.42
C TYR A 89 -12.43 17.15 6.25
N PRO A 90 -12.45 18.50 6.27
CA PRO A 90 -13.05 19.27 5.17
C PRO A 90 -12.35 19.05 3.83
N ASP A 91 -13.12 18.91 2.75
CA ASP A 91 -12.56 18.84 1.38
C ASP A 91 -11.67 20.05 1.04
N ASN A 92 -11.96 21.22 1.63
CA ASN A 92 -11.20 22.45 1.47
C ASN A 92 -10.27 22.73 2.68
N PHE A 93 -9.64 21.68 3.21
CA PHE A 93 -8.79 21.73 4.42
C PHE A 93 -7.73 22.84 4.44
N THR A 94 -7.23 23.26 3.27
CA THR A 94 -6.24 24.35 3.17
C THR A 94 -6.83 25.72 3.55
N GLU A 95 -8.10 25.98 3.24
CA GLU A 95 -8.80 27.19 3.68
C GLU A 95 -9.50 26.98 5.05
N GLU A 96 -9.82 25.73 5.39
CA GLU A 96 -10.51 25.32 6.63
C GLU A 96 -9.56 24.67 7.66
N LEU A 97 -8.35 25.24 7.82
CA LEU A 97 -7.29 24.68 8.66
C LEU A 97 -7.72 24.48 10.13
N GLU A 98 -8.40 25.46 10.73
CA GLU A 98 -8.89 25.34 12.12
C GLU A 98 -9.95 24.23 12.24
N THR A 99 -10.87 24.12 11.28
CA THR A 99 -11.85 23.03 11.24
C THR A 99 -11.16 21.68 11.14
N THR A 100 -10.12 21.57 10.32
CA THR A 100 -9.29 20.36 10.16
C THR A 100 -8.64 19.96 11.49
N ILE A 101 -7.98 20.91 12.16
CA ILE A 101 -7.35 20.69 13.47
C ILE A 101 -8.38 20.21 14.49
N GLN A 102 -9.50 20.93 14.64
CA GLN A 102 -10.52 20.57 15.63
C GLN A 102 -11.23 19.24 15.31
N THR A 103 -11.43 18.87 14.04
CA THR A 103 -11.97 17.55 13.67
C THR A 103 -11.12 16.41 14.24
N ILE A 104 -9.79 16.52 14.17
CA ILE A 104 -8.86 15.52 14.70
C ILE A 104 -8.79 15.63 16.24
N VAL A 105 -8.63 16.83 16.79
CA VAL A 105 -8.48 17.07 18.23
C VAL A 105 -9.70 16.62 19.04
N ASN A 106 -10.92 16.84 18.55
CA ASN A 106 -12.15 16.49 19.26
C ASN A 106 -12.32 14.98 19.52
N LEU A 107 -11.63 14.10 18.77
CA LEU A 107 -11.61 12.66 19.05
C LEU A 107 -10.93 12.33 20.40
N SER A 108 -10.05 13.20 20.90
CA SER A 108 -9.38 13.01 22.19
C SER A 108 -10.22 13.40 23.42
N ASP A 109 -11.40 14.00 23.21
CA ASP A 109 -12.36 14.29 24.28
C ASP A 109 -13.09 13.02 24.76
N ASP A 110 -13.07 11.96 23.96
CA ASP A 110 -13.52 10.61 24.33
C ASP A 110 -12.53 9.99 25.36
N PRO A 111 -12.99 9.63 26.58
CA PRO A 111 -12.13 9.08 27.63
C PRO A 111 -11.58 7.68 27.30
N GLU A 112 -12.25 6.92 26.44
CA GLU A 112 -11.92 5.54 26.06
C GLU A 112 -11.06 5.49 24.78
N MET A 113 -10.90 6.62 24.08
CA MET A 113 -9.98 6.76 22.95
C MET A 113 -8.53 6.38 23.33
N LYS A 114 -7.92 5.51 22.52
CA LYS A 114 -6.50 5.08 22.68
C LYS A 114 -5.65 5.21 21.42
N ALA A 115 -6.24 5.31 20.23
CA ALA A 115 -5.50 5.63 19.02
C ALA A 115 -6.30 6.54 18.09
N ILE A 116 -5.62 7.48 17.44
CA ILE A 116 -6.18 8.31 16.37
C ILE A 116 -5.28 8.15 15.15
N VAL A 117 -5.81 7.52 14.11
CA VAL A 117 -5.20 7.38 12.79
C VAL A 117 -5.72 8.49 11.89
N VAL A 118 -4.84 9.20 11.18
CA VAL A 118 -5.23 10.21 10.18
C VAL A 118 -4.65 9.82 8.82
N ASN A 119 -5.52 9.57 7.84
CA ASN A 119 -5.13 9.22 6.47
C ASN A 119 -6.07 9.89 5.45
N GLN A 120 -5.64 10.84 4.62
CA GLN A 120 -4.28 11.36 4.51
C GLN A 120 -3.96 12.35 5.63
N ALA A 121 -2.72 12.35 6.13
CA ALA A 121 -2.24 13.32 7.11
C ALA A 121 -1.95 14.69 6.46
N ILE A 122 -3.05 15.38 6.15
CA ILE A 122 -3.13 16.70 5.52
C ILE A 122 -2.67 17.84 6.46
N PRO A 123 -2.35 19.05 5.92
CA PRO A 123 -1.92 20.20 6.72
C PRO A 123 -2.83 20.52 7.90
N GLY A 124 -2.25 20.54 9.09
CA GLY A 124 -2.96 20.71 10.37
C GLY A 124 -2.91 19.46 11.24
N THR A 125 -2.55 18.29 10.68
CA THR A 125 -2.40 17.04 11.43
C THR A 125 -1.30 17.15 12.48
N THR A 126 -0.15 17.75 12.16
CA THR A 126 0.95 17.94 13.13
C THR A 126 0.51 18.76 14.35
N GLU A 127 -0.24 19.84 14.13
CA GLU A 127 -0.73 20.71 15.21
C GLU A 127 -1.84 20.03 16.03
N ALA A 128 -2.75 19.30 15.37
CA ALA A 128 -3.74 18.49 16.06
C ALA A 128 -3.10 17.45 16.99
N PHE A 129 -2.08 16.74 16.50
CA PHE A 129 -1.33 15.76 17.29
C PHE A 129 -0.62 16.42 18.49
N ARG A 130 0.01 17.59 18.31
CA ARG A 130 0.60 18.35 19.43
C ARG A 130 -0.44 18.67 20.51
N GLN A 131 -1.61 19.17 20.12
CA GLN A 131 -2.70 19.49 21.07
C GLN A 131 -3.30 18.25 21.75
N ILE A 132 -3.36 17.11 21.06
CA ILE A 132 -3.79 15.83 21.64
C ILE A 132 -2.75 15.35 22.66
N LYS A 133 -1.46 15.29 22.31
CA LYS A 133 -0.41 14.78 23.20
C LYS A 133 -0.18 15.68 24.43
N GLU A 134 -0.47 16.98 24.36
CA GLU A 134 -0.47 17.87 25.54
C GLU A 134 -1.56 17.49 26.57
N ARG A 135 -2.76 17.09 26.11
CA ARG A 135 -3.91 16.80 27.00
C ARG A 135 -4.10 15.31 27.33
N ARG A 136 -3.73 14.43 26.39
CA ARG A 136 -3.97 12.98 26.36
C ARG A 136 -2.73 12.29 25.74
N PRO A 137 -1.56 12.32 26.43
CA PRO A 137 -0.35 11.67 25.95
C PRO A 137 -0.48 10.14 25.82
N ASP A 138 -1.53 9.55 26.43
CA ASP A 138 -1.88 8.12 26.37
C ASP A 138 -2.57 7.69 25.06
N ILE A 139 -2.91 8.62 24.17
CA ILE A 139 -3.42 8.30 22.83
C ILE A 139 -2.24 8.15 21.86
N LEU A 140 -2.24 7.08 21.08
CA LEU A 140 -1.35 6.90 19.93
C LEU A 140 -1.84 7.79 18.76
N CYS A 141 -1.03 8.76 18.37
CA CYS A 141 -1.28 9.61 17.21
C CYS A 141 -0.51 9.07 16.00
N ILE A 142 -1.22 8.51 15.01
CA ILE A 142 -0.62 7.82 13.87
C ILE A 142 -0.98 8.52 12.56
N ALA A 143 0.03 8.91 11.78
CA ALA A 143 -0.14 9.55 10.47
C ALA A 143 0.05 8.55 9.33
N GLY A 144 -0.97 8.43 8.47
CA GLY A 144 -0.91 7.76 7.17
C GLY A 144 -0.79 8.79 6.05
N GLU A 145 0.12 8.56 5.11
CA GLU A 145 0.35 9.38 3.92
C GLU A 145 0.41 10.90 4.22
N SER A 146 1.47 11.31 4.92
CA SER A 146 1.71 12.72 5.24
C SER A 146 1.84 13.61 4.01
N HIS A 147 1.09 14.71 4.01
CA HIS A 147 1.26 15.86 3.11
C HIS A 147 2.11 16.95 3.76
N GLU A 148 2.37 16.85 5.07
CA GLU A 148 3.33 17.68 5.81
C GLU A 148 4.75 17.09 5.72
N ASP A 149 5.77 17.89 6.04
CA ASP A 149 7.18 17.45 6.04
C ASP A 149 7.40 16.30 7.04
N LEU A 150 8.05 15.21 6.62
CA LEU A 150 8.20 13.99 7.42
C LEU A 150 8.91 14.23 8.77
N PRO A 151 10.04 14.98 8.84
CA PRO A 151 10.60 15.46 10.10
C PRO A 151 9.65 16.26 11.00
N GLU A 152 8.82 17.14 10.42
CA GLU A 152 7.89 17.99 11.18
C GLU A 152 6.74 17.17 11.79
N ILE A 153 6.05 16.35 11.00
CA ILE A 153 4.94 15.52 11.52
C ILE A 153 5.44 14.41 12.45
N GLY A 154 6.59 13.81 12.15
CA GLY A 154 7.25 12.82 13.01
C GLY A 154 7.74 13.38 14.35
N SER A 155 7.73 14.71 14.54
CA SER A 155 7.97 15.34 15.85
C SER A 155 6.74 15.34 16.77
N ALA A 156 5.56 15.03 16.25
CA ALA A 156 4.27 15.09 16.95
C ALA A 156 3.49 13.76 16.94
N ALA A 157 3.67 12.95 15.90
CA ALA A 157 3.10 11.61 15.79
C ALA A 157 3.91 10.59 16.61
N ASP A 158 3.23 9.57 17.15
CA ASP A 158 3.88 8.39 17.71
C ASP A 158 4.36 7.45 16.57
N LEU A 159 3.67 7.41 15.42
CA LEU A 159 4.08 6.68 14.21
C LEU A 159 3.66 7.43 12.93
N VAL A 160 4.50 7.41 11.90
CA VAL A 160 4.20 7.93 10.56
C VAL A 160 4.48 6.85 9.51
N CYS A 161 3.53 6.58 8.61
CA CYS A 161 3.71 5.68 7.48
C CYS A 161 3.37 6.38 6.15
N ASN A 162 4.34 6.42 5.23
CA ASN A 162 4.21 7.00 3.90
C ASN A 162 4.60 6.00 2.80
N ASN A 163 4.18 6.26 1.56
CA ASN A 163 4.58 5.44 0.43
C ASN A 163 6.11 5.50 0.21
N ASP A 164 6.77 4.38 -0.10
CA ASP A 164 8.24 4.38 -0.18
C ASP A 164 8.80 4.96 -1.49
N PHE A 165 8.80 6.28 -1.61
CA PHE A 165 9.40 6.99 -2.74
C PHE A 165 10.92 6.77 -2.86
N VAL A 166 11.60 6.21 -1.85
CA VAL A 166 13.05 5.93 -1.86
C VAL A 166 13.32 4.53 -2.45
N ALA A 167 12.86 3.47 -1.79
CA ALA A 167 13.02 2.09 -2.26
C ALA A 167 12.36 1.87 -3.62
N ARG A 168 11.13 2.38 -3.82
CA ARG A 168 10.42 2.22 -5.11
C ARG A 168 11.17 2.88 -6.26
N GLY A 169 11.95 3.93 -6.01
CA GLY A 169 12.85 4.52 -7.01
C GLY A 169 13.85 3.51 -7.60
N TYR A 170 14.25 2.49 -6.84
CA TYR A 170 15.07 1.37 -7.31
C TYR A 170 14.20 0.18 -7.78
N LEU A 171 13.19 -0.21 -6.99
CA LEU A 171 12.36 -1.40 -7.23
C LEU A 171 11.55 -1.31 -8.54
N ILE A 172 11.03 -0.12 -8.89
CA ILE A 172 10.33 0.13 -10.16
C ILE A 172 11.26 -0.13 -11.35
N ILE A 173 12.52 0.33 -11.28
CA ILE A 173 13.50 0.15 -12.36
C ILE A 173 13.96 -1.30 -12.42
N ARG A 174 14.17 -1.96 -11.28
CA ARG A 174 14.48 -3.39 -11.21
C ARG A 174 13.38 -4.23 -11.89
N THR A 175 12.12 -3.94 -11.57
CA THR A 175 10.96 -4.59 -12.16
C THR A 175 10.87 -4.34 -13.68
N ALA A 176 11.09 -3.10 -14.13
CA ALA A 176 11.16 -2.80 -15.57
C ALA A 176 12.28 -3.58 -16.28
N HIS A 177 13.46 -3.69 -15.67
CA HIS A 177 14.58 -4.46 -16.18
C HIS A 177 14.27 -5.97 -16.26
N GLU A 178 13.68 -6.54 -15.20
CA GLU A 178 13.27 -7.94 -15.13
C GLU A 178 12.19 -8.31 -16.18
N LEU A 179 11.34 -7.35 -16.55
CA LEU A 179 10.37 -7.48 -17.64
C LEU A 179 10.96 -7.23 -19.05
N GLY A 180 12.26 -6.92 -19.14
CA GLY A 180 12.99 -6.75 -20.39
C GLY A 180 12.94 -5.35 -20.99
N CYS A 181 12.59 -4.31 -20.21
CA CYS A 181 12.69 -2.93 -20.68
C CYS A 181 14.15 -2.49 -20.83
N ASP A 182 14.45 -1.74 -21.88
CA ASP A 182 15.77 -1.12 -22.12
C ASP A 182 15.79 0.39 -21.83
N THR A 183 14.61 1.01 -21.70
CA THR A 183 14.42 2.45 -21.53
C THR A 183 13.38 2.72 -20.44
N PHE A 184 13.60 3.75 -19.63
CA PHE A 184 12.63 4.25 -18.64
C PHE A 184 12.34 5.73 -18.91
N VAL A 185 11.07 6.05 -19.11
CA VAL A 185 10.57 7.39 -19.47
C VAL A 185 9.80 7.97 -18.29
N HIS A 186 10.42 8.92 -17.60
CA HIS A 186 9.86 9.60 -16.44
C HIS A 186 9.22 10.93 -16.86
N ILE A 187 7.90 11.02 -16.71
CA ILE A 187 7.06 12.14 -17.15
C ILE A 187 6.70 12.99 -15.94
N SER A 188 7.11 14.26 -15.93
CA SER A 188 6.89 15.16 -14.78
C SER A 188 6.90 16.64 -15.17
N PHE A 189 6.86 17.54 -14.18
CA PHE A 189 6.80 18.98 -14.36
C PHE A 189 7.46 19.73 -13.18
N PRO A 190 7.83 21.03 -13.33
CA PRO A 190 8.69 21.72 -12.38
C PRO A 190 8.21 21.75 -10.92
N ARG A 191 6.89 21.82 -10.67
CA ARG A 191 6.33 21.79 -9.31
C ARG A 191 6.63 20.46 -8.62
N HIS A 192 6.32 19.32 -9.23
CA HIS A 192 6.62 18.01 -8.62
C HIS A 192 8.13 17.81 -8.47
N LEU A 193 8.94 18.22 -9.46
CA LEU A 193 10.40 18.16 -9.38
C LEU A 193 11.02 19.12 -8.34
N SER A 194 10.23 19.99 -7.70
CA SER A 194 10.68 20.83 -6.57
C SER A 194 10.50 20.17 -5.20
N TYR A 195 9.75 19.08 -5.11
CA TYR A 195 9.57 18.31 -3.87
C TYR A 195 10.78 17.38 -3.64
N GLU A 196 11.23 17.24 -2.38
CA GLU A 196 12.35 16.34 -2.02
C GLU A 196 12.03 14.90 -2.44
N THR A 197 10.84 14.41 -2.07
CA THR A 197 10.41 13.03 -2.31
C THR A 197 10.48 12.64 -3.80
N MET A 198 10.01 13.53 -4.67
CA MET A 198 9.98 13.36 -6.12
C MET A 198 11.36 13.49 -6.76
N SER A 199 12.12 14.54 -6.40
CA SER A 199 13.45 14.79 -6.97
C SER A 199 14.45 13.70 -6.56
N ARG A 200 14.38 13.25 -5.31
CA ARG A 200 15.11 12.11 -4.77
C ARG A 200 14.78 10.81 -5.49
N ARG A 201 13.49 10.52 -5.71
CA ARG A 201 13.07 9.34 -6.48
C ARG A 201 13.61 9.38 -7.91
N VAL A 202 13.60 10.53 -8.58
CA VAL A 202 14.20 10.72 -9.92
C VAL A 202 15.70 10.43 -9.90
N ALA A 203 16.44 10.91 -8.89
CA ALA A 203 17.86 10.65 -8.75
C ALA A 203 18.16 9.15 -8.56
N ILE A 204 17.36 8.46 -7.73
CA ILE A 204 17.44 7.01 -7.50
C ILE A 204 17.11 6.25 -8.79
N MET A 205 16.00 6.56 -9.46
CA MET A 205 15.58 5.92 -10.72
C MET A 205 16.66 6.05 -11.80
N LYS A 206 17.27 7.22 -11.93
CA LYS A 206 18.36 7.47 -12.88
C LYS A 206 19.60 6.64 -12.54
N ALA A 207 19.99 6.57 -11.28
CA ALA A 207 21.15 5.78 -10.83
C ALA A 207 20.90 4.26 -10.93
N ALA A 208 19.65 3.81 -10.73
CA ALA A 208 19.25 2.43 -10.95
C ALA A 208 19.25 2.09 -12.45
N CYS A 209 18.79 2.98 -13.33
CA CYS A 209 18.88 2.78 -14.78
C CYS A 209 20.34 2.62 -15.23
N GLU A 210 21.25 3.43 -14.71
CA GLU A 210 22.70 3.30 -14.99
C GLU A 210 23.25 1.94 -14.54
N GLU A 211 22.85 1.44 -13.37
CA GLU A 211 23.24 0.12 -12.85
C GLU A 211 22.71 -1.05 -13.71
N PHE A 212 21.45 -0.98 -14.13
CA PHE A 212 20.81 -2.00 -14.98
C PHE A 212 21.11 -1.85 -16.48
N GLY A 213 21.93 -0.87 -16.88
CA GLY A 213 22.25 -0.58 -18.28
C GLY A 213 21.08 -0.05 -19.11
N MET A 214 20.03 0.46 -18.45
CA MET A 214 18.84 1.05 -19.07
C MET A 214 19.05 2.53 -19.38
N LYS A 215 18.38 3.01 -20.43
CA LYS A 215 18.34 4.43 -20.79
C LYS A 215 17.29 5.16 -19.95
N PHE A 216 17.72 6.03 -19.03
CA PHE A 216 16.83 6.96 -18.35
C PHE A 216 16.50 8.18 -19.23
N VAL A 217 15.24 8.58 -19.28
CA VAL A 217 14.73 9.73 -20.04
C VAL A 217 13.76 10.53 -19.18
N MET A 218 13.87 11.86 -19.25
CA MET A 218 12.86 12.79 -18.73
C MET A 218 12.03 13.34 -19.89
N GLU A 219 10.71 13.28 -19.77
CA GLU A 219 9.77 14.05 -20.60
C GLU A 219 9.00 15.03 -19.71
N SER A 220 8.62 16.18 -20.27
CA SER A 220 7.83 17.19 -19.54
C SER A 220 6.36 17.02 -19.89
N ALA A 221 5.50 17.04 -18.87
CA ALA A 221 4.07 17.26 -19.02
C ALA A 221 3.70 18.67 -18.53
N PRO A 222 2.52 19.20 -18.86
CA PRO A 222 1.97 20.38 -18.18
C PRO A 222 1.53 20.03 -16.75
N ASP A 223 1.55 21.03 -15.87
CA ASP A 223 1.03 20.90 -14.51
C ASP A 223 -0.50 21.12 -14.49
N PRO A 224 -1.34 20.14 -14.09
CA PRO A 224 -2.80 20.25 -14.14
C PRO A 224 -3.38 21.33 -13.22
N THR A 225 -2.60 21.90 -12.28
CA THR A 225 -3.05 23.01 -11.41
C THR A 225 -2.81 24.39 -12.03
N THR A 226 -2.29 24.47 -13.26
CA THR A 226 -2.10 25.72 -14.01
C THR A 226 -3.27 26.00 -14.95
N ASP A 227 -3.26 27.13 -15.68
CA ASP A 227 -4.31 27.54 -16.62
C ASP A 227 -4.70 26.50 -17.69
N VAL A 228 -3.86 25.47 -17.92
CA VAL A 228 -4.20 24.33 -18.80
C VAL A 228 -5.28 23.40 -18.23
N GLY A 229 -5.40 23.35 -16.89
CA GLY A 229 -6.27 22.45 -16.15
C GLY A 229 -5.99 20.96 -16.35
N VAL A 230 -6.72 20.14 -15.60
CA VAL A 230 -6.76 18.67 -15.80
C VAL A 230 -7.07 18.28 -17.26
N PRO A 231 -8.07 18.87 -17.96
CA PRO A 231 -8.38 18.47 -19.34
C PRO A 231 -7.25 18.76 -20.34
N GLY A 232 -6.55 19.91 -20.20
CA GLY A 232 -5.40 20.23 -21.04
C GLY A 232 -4.21 19.34 -20.76
N ALA A 233 -4.00 18.98 -19.48
CA ALA A 233 -2.95 18.05 -19.09
C ALA A 233 -3.20 16.62 -19.59
N GLN A 234 -4.44 16.14 -19.51
CA GLN A 234 -4.84 14.85 -20.08
C GLN A 234 -4.69 14.83 -21.60
N ALA A 235 -5.14 15.88 -22.30
CA ALA A 235 -4.99 15.99 -23.74
C ALA A 235 -3.52 15.96 -24.19
N TYR A 236 -2.63 16.61 -23.45
CA TYR A 236 -1.19 16.58 -23.72
C TYR A 236 -0.61 15.16 -23.68
N ILE A 237 -0.92 14.38 -22.64
CA ILE A 237 -0.48 12.97 -22.53
C ILE A 237 -1.06 12.13 -23.66
N LEU A 238 -2.35 12.30 -24.00
CA LEU A 238 -2.98 11.60 -25.13
C LEU A 238 -2.27 11.91 -26.45
N GLU A 239 -1.84 13.14 -26.69
CA GLU A 239 -1.15 13.54 -27.92
C GLU A 239 0.29 12.99 -28.00
N HIS A 240 1.05 13.02 -26.90
CA HIS A 240 2.50 12.79 -26.93
C HIS A 240 2.93 11.34 -26.66
N VAL A 241 2.15 10.51 -25.95
CA VAL A 241 2.55 9.11 -25.70
C VAL A 241 2.77 8.30 -27.00
N PRO A 242 1.94 8.43 -28.06
CA PRO A 242 2.23 7.79 -29.34
C PRO A 242 3.60 8.18 -29.92
N GLU A 243 3.98 9.47 -29.85
CA GLU A 243 5.28 9.96 -30.29
C GLU A 243 6.43 9.41 -29.44
N TRP A 244 6.24 9.35 -28.11
CA TRP A 244 7.22 8.78 -27.19
C TRP A 244 7.41 7.27 -27.43
N VAL A 245 6.35 6.53 -27.72
CA VAL A 245 6.43 5.10 -28.06
C VAL A 245 7.12 4.86 -29.41
N GLU A 246 6.95 5.75 -30.40
CA GLU A 246 7.74 5.70 -31.64
C GLU A 246 9.22 6.05 -31.40
N LYS A 247 9.50 7.06 -30.57
CA LYS A 247 10.83 7.61 -30.27
C LYS A 247 11.69 6.70 -29.38
N TYR A 248 11.06 5.99 -28.45
CA TYR A 248 11.74 5.15 -27.45
C TYR A 248 11.51 3.65 -27.64
N GLY A 249 10.47 3.26 -28.38
CA GLY A 249 10.15 1.87 -28.67
C GLY A 249 9.32 1.19 -27.58
N LYS A 250 8.74 0.04 -27.94
CA LYS A 250 7.77 -0.69 -27.10
C LYS A 250 8.38 -1.41 -25.89
N ASN A 251 9.72 -1.51 -25.81
CA ASN A 251 10.46 -2.01 -24.65
C ASN A 251 10.83 -0.86 -23.67
N SER A 252 10.03 0.20 -23.66
CA SER A 252 10.16 1.30 -22.70
C SER A 252 9.12 1.18 -21.60
N ALA A 253 9.54 1.35 -20.35
CA ALA A 253 8.63 1.59 -19.23
C ALA A 253 8.36 3.10 -19.08
N TYR A 254 7.14 3.45 -18.73
CA TYR A 254 6.67 4.82 -18.57
C TYR A 254 6.10 5.04 -17.18
N PHE A 255 6.39 6.20 -16.60
CA PHE A 255 5.95 6.58 -15.27
C PHE A 255 5.62 8.07 -15.26
N CYS A 256 4.48 8.45 -14.68
CA CYS A 256 4.08 9.85 -14.51
C CYS A 256 3.90 10.19 -13.02
N THR A 257 4.43 11.34 -12.59
CA THR A 257 4.38 11.78 -11.18
C THR A 257 3.04 12.38 -10.75
N ASN A 258 1.95 12.21 -11.51
CA ASN A 258 0.67 12.84 -11.17
C ASN A 258 -0.51 12.04 -11.73
N ASP A 259 -1.51 11.82 -10.89
CA ASP A 259 -2.64 10.93 -11.15
C ASP A 259 -3.49 11.35 -12.36
N ALA A 260 -3.60 12.66 -12.63
CA ALA A 260 -4.30 13.18 -13.81
C ALA A 260 -3.65 12.73 -15.13
N HIS A 261 -2.37 12.35 -15.11
CA HIS A 261 -1.66 11.80 -16.27
C HIS A 261 -1.79 10.27 -16.39
N THR A 262 -2.19 9.56 -15.33
CA THR A 262 -2.15 8.08 -15.29
C THR A 262 -3.17 7.45 -16.23
N GLU A 263 -4.44 7.88 -16.21
CA GLU A 263 -5.46 7.38 -17.15
C GLU A 263 -5.06 7.55 -18.63
N PRO A 264 -4.73 8.76 -19.13
CA PRO A 264 -4.37 8.92 -20.54
C PRO A 264 -3.07 8.20 -20.90
N LEU A 265 -2.11 8.06 -19.96
CA LEU A 265 -0.90 7.27 -20.17
C LEU A 265 -1.26 5.78 -20.36
N LEU A 266 -1.97 5.17 -19.41
CA LEU A 266 -2.42 3.78 -19.48
C LEU A 266 -3.16 3.49 -20.79
N LYS A 267 -4.10 4.37 -21.16
CA LYS A 267 -4.89 4.27 -22.38
C LYS A 267 -4.01 4.20 -23.64
N GLN A 268 -3.01 5.08 -23.74
CA GLN A 268 -2.13 5.10 -24.89
C GLN A 268 -1.09 3.97 -24.91
N LEU A 269 -0.59 3.52 -23.75
CA LEU A 269 0.34 2.37 -23.70
C LEU A 269 -0.35 1.04 -24.06
N LEU A 270 -1.66 0.92 -23.81
CA LEU A 270 -2.46 -0.22 -24.22
C LEU A 270 -2.62 -0.27 -25.75
N GLU A 271 -2.83 0.88 -26.40
CA GLU A 271 -3.01 0.99 -27.86
C GLU A 271 -1.68 0.94 -28.63
N TYR A 272 -0.68 1.72 -28.21
CA TYR A 272 0.58 1.90 -28.95
C TYR A 272 1.70 0.96 -28.48
N GLY A 273 1.69 0.50 -27.23
CA GLY A 273 2.73 -0.33 -26.63
C GLY A 273 3.57 0.40 -25.58
N GLY A 274 4.52 -0.31 -24.97
CA GLY A 274 5.24 0.15 -23.78
C GLY A 274 4.81 -0.61 -22.52
N TYR A 275 5.44 -0.28 -21.40
CA TYR A 275 5.20 -0.90 -20.09
C TYR A 275 4.78 0.17 -19.08
N PHE A 276 3.90 -0.21 -18.15
CA PHE A 276 3.52 0.58 -16.99
C PHE A 276 3.72 -0.30 -15.76
N ILE A 277 4.68 0.06 -14.89
CA ILE A 277 5.10 -0.83 -13.80
C ILE A 277 4.16 -0.69 -12.59
N GLU A 278 3.93 0.55 -12.16
CA GLU A 278 3.00 0.95 -11.11
C GLU A 278 2.82 2.48 -11.16
N ALA A 279 1.75 3.00 -10.55
CA ALA A 279 1.46 4.43 -10.47
C ALA A 279 2.30 5.14 -9.38
N ASP A 280 2.20 6.46 -9.29
CA ASP A 280 2.82 7.22 -8.19
C ASP A 280 2.24 6.81 -6.82
N LEU A 281 0.91 6.78 -6.74
CA LEU A 281 0.12 6.16 -5.68
C LEU A 281 -0.57 4.90 -6.25
N PRO A 282 -0.03 3.69 -6.03
CA PRO A 282 -0.56 2.48 -6.65
C PRO A 282 -1.92 2.06 -6.08
N SER A 283 -2.85 1.80 -6.99
CA SER A 283 -4.16 1.20 -6.75
C SER A 283 -4.66 0.63 -8.08
N PRO A 284 -5.37 -0.52 -8.11
CA PRO A 284 -6.03 -1.00 -9.33
C PRO A 284 -7.10 -0.02 -9.86
N LEU A 285 -7.53 0.95 -9.03
CA LEU A 285 -8.45 2.02 -9.39
C LEU A 285 -7.73 3.25 -10.00
N MET A 286 -6.40 3.33 -9.90
CA MET A 286 -5.62 4.47 -10.37
C MET A 286 -5.53 4.48 -11.91
N GLY A 287 -6.45 5.22 -12.55
CA GLY A 287 -6.51 5.45 -14.00
C GLY A 287 -6.96 4.26 -14.85
N TYR A 288 -6.81 3.01 -14.38
CA TYR A 288 -7.25 1.82 -15.09
C TYR A 288 -8.75 1.82 -15.45
N PRO A 289 -9.70 2.20 -14.57
CA PRO A 289 -11.13 2.12 -14.89
C PRO A 289 -11.49 2.98 -16.11
N GLY A 290 -11.02 4.24 -16.17
CA GLY A 290 -11.24 5.13 -17.30
C GLY A 290 -10.48 4.72 -18.56
N ALA A 291 -9.23 4.26 -18.44
CA ALA A 291 -8.42 3.79 -19.57
C ALA A 291 -8.98 2.51 -20.23
N LEU A 292 -9.63 1.67 -19.42
CA LEU A 292 -10.24 0.43 -19.86
C LEU A 292 -11.71 0.62 -20.30
N GLY A 293 -12.42 1.57 -19.71
CA GLY A 293 -13.86 1.78 -19.88
C GLY A 293 -14.70 0.89 -18.98
N LEU A 294 -14.21 0.63 -17.76
CA LEU A 294 -14.84 -0.24 -16.76
C LEU A 294 -15.75 0.56 -15.82
N ASP A 295 -16.92 0.00 -15.55
CA ASP A 295 -17.73 0.31 -14.37
C ASP A 295 -17.39 -0.71 -13.28
N LEU A 296 -16.98 -0.23 -12.11
CA LEU A 296 -16.56 -1.03 -10.95
C LEU A 296 -17.51 -0.87 -9.75
N THR A 297 -18.70 -0.31 -9.96
CA THR A 297 -19.67 -0.03 -8.89
C THR A 297 -20.12 -1.29 -8.14
N GLU A 298 -20.15 -2.45 -8.81
CA GLU A 298 -20.51 -3.74 -8.18
C GLU A 298 -19.37 -4.37 -7.37
N GLU A 299 -18.13 -3.94 -7.59
CA GLU A 299 -16.91 -4.43 -6.93
C GLU A 299 -16.33 -3.43 -5.91
N ALA A 300 -17.02 -2.31 -5.63
CA ALA A 300 -16.52 -1.25 -4.76
C ALA A 300 -16.10 -1.77 -3.37
N GLY A 301 -14.84 -1.51 -2.99
CA GLY A 301 -14.22 -1.99 -1.75
C GLY A 301 -13.66 -3.42 -1.81
N ASP A 302 -13.99 -4.22 -2.83
CA ASP A 302 -13.50 -5.58 -3.03
C ASP A 302 -12.30 -5.58 -3.99
N PHE A 303 -11.11 -5.35 -3.44
CA PHE A 303 -9.89 -5.22 -4.23
C PHE A 303 -9.50 -6.49 -5.01
N GLU A 304 -9.89 -7.69 -4.54
CA GLU A 304 -9.68 -8.94 -5.29
C GLU A 304 -10.52 -8.96 -6.57
N LYS A 305 -11.82 -8.62 -6.48
CA LYS A 305 -12.70 -8.54 -7.66
C LYS A 305 -12.33 -7.38 -8.58
N ILE A 306 -11.98 -6.22 -8.02
CA ILE A 306 -11.49 -5.06 -8.79
C ILE A 306 -10.26 -5.48 -9.60
N LEU A 307 -9.24 -6.06 -8.95
CA LEU A 307 -8.00 -6.46 -9.61
C LEU A 307 -8.26 -7.50 -10.70
N ALA A 308 -9.07 -8.53 -10.42
CA ALA A 308 -9.39 -9.56 -11.41
C ALA A 308 -10.09 -8.98 -12.66
N LYS A 309 -11.03 -8.05 -12.47
CA LYS A 309 -11.78 -7.40 -13.56
C LYS A 309 -10.91 -6.42 -14.36
N VAL A 310 -9.99 -5.72 -13.70
CA VAL A 310 -8.97 -4.88 -14.35
C VAL A 310 -7.97 -5.74 -15.13
N GLU A 311 -7.46 -6.83 -14.55
CA GLU A 311 -6.55 -7.77 -15.18
C GLU A 311 -7.16 -8.41 -16.44
N GLU A 312 -8.40 -8.91 -16.36
CA GLU A 312 -9.11 -9.47 -17.53
C GLU A 312 -9.16 -8.46 -18.68
N ALA A 313 -9.52 -7.21 -18.39
CA ALA A 313 -9.62 -6.14 -19.38
C ALA A 313 -8.24 -5.69 -19.93
N VAL A 314 -7.19 -5.71 -19.13
CA VAL A 314 -5.80 -5.47 -19.56
C VAL A 314 -5.33 -6.59 -20.49
N VAL A 315 -5.54 -7.86 -20.12
CA VAL A 315 -5.21 -9.02 -20.96
C VAL A 315 -6.00 -8.98 -22.27
N ALA A 316 -7.30 -8.66 -22.22
CA ALA A 316 -8.14 -8.53 -23.42
C ALA A 316 -7.68 -7.43 -24.39
N LYS A 317 -7.04 -6.36 -23.88
CA LYS A 317 -6.36 -5.34 -24.70
C LYS A 317 -4.90 -5.66 -25.06
N GLY A 318 -4.42 -6.86 -24.75
CA GLY A 318 -3.04 -7.30 -25.07
C GLY A 318 -1.98 -6.70 -24.15
N GLY A 319 -2.34 -6.27 -22.94
CA GLY A 319 -1.45 -5.74 -21.91
C GLY A 319 -0.77 -6.79 -21.02
N GLU A 320 -1.03 -8.08 -21.25
CA GLU A 320 -0.43 -9.19 -20.49
C GLU A 320 1.09 -9.04 -20.32
N GLY A 321 1.57 -9.09 -19.07
CA GLY A 321 2.97 -8.99 -18.71
C GLY A 321 3.59 -7.58 -18.82
N ARG A 322 2.81 -6.54 -19.18
CA ARG A 322 3.30 -5.16 -19.41
C ARG A 322 2.74 -4.10 -18.47
N PHE A 323 1.67 -4.41 -17.75
CA PHE A 323 0.92 -3.48 -16.91
C PHE A 323 0.88 -3.98 -15.48
N GLY A 324 1.21 -3.12 -14.53
CA GLY A 324 1.26 -3.46 -13.12
C GLY A 324 0.74 -2.38 -12.18
N THR A 325 0.55 -2.80 -10.94
CA THR A 325 -0.09 -2.06 -9.86
C THR A 325 0.39 -2.61 -8.52
N TRP A 326 -0.12 -2.06 -7.43
CA TRP A 326 -0.32 -2.83 -6.21
C TRP A 326 -1.71 -3.46 -6.28
N ALA A 327 -1.84 -4.70 -5.79
CA ALA A 327 -3.08 -5.49 -5.83
C ALA A 327 -4.19 -4.86 -4.97
N TYR A 328 -3.80 -4.23 -3.86
CA TYR A 328 -4.67 -3.44 -3.00
C TYR A 328 -4.28 -1.97 -3.07
N SER A 329 -5.27 -1.08 -2.98
CA SER A 329 -4.98 0.35 -2.88
C SER A 329 -4.16 0.64 -1.64
N TYR A 330 -3.13 1.47 -1.82
CA TYR A 330 -2.36 2.00 -0.72
C TYR A 330 -3.23 2.77 0.27
N GLY A 331 -4.10 3.68 -0.18
CA GLY A 331 -4.97 4.48 0.69
C GLY A 331 -5.92 3.62 1.55
N TYR A 332 -6.55 2.63 0.94
CA TYR A 332 -7.37 1.62 1.63
C TYR A 332 -6.58 0.88 2.71
N THR A 333 -5.41 0.35 2.35
CA THR A 333 -4.62 -0.49 3.25
C THR A 333 -3.98 0.32 4.37
N VAL A 334 -3.62 1.59 4.14
CA VAL A 334 -3.12 2.50 5.17
C VAL A 334 -4.18 2.79 6.22
N SER A 335 -5.41 3.16 5.82
CA SER A 335 -6.49 3.43 6.79
C SER A 335 -6.80 2.24 7.68
N ALA A 336 -6.95 1.05 7.08
CA ALA A 336 -7.34 -0.16 7.82
C ALA A 336 -6.15 -0.80 8.56
N GLY A 337 -5.00 -0.89 7.89
CA GLY A 337 -3.77 -1.51 8.40
C GLY A 337 -3.12 -0.73 9.54
N LEU A 338 -3.14 0.60 9.53
CA LEU A 338 -2.66 1.39 10.67
C LEU A 338 -3.60 1.32 11.88
N ALA A 339 -4.92 1.24 11.66
CA ALA A 339 -5.88 1.02 12.73
C ALA A 339 -5.71 -0.39 13.34
N GLN A 340 -5.48 -1.41 12.50
CA GLN A 340 -5.11 -2.76 12.92
C GLN A 340 -3.81 -2.79 13.71
N HIS A 341 -2.77 -2.08 13.26
CA HIS A 341 -1.50 -1.99 13.95
C HIS A 341 -1.66 -1.33 15.31
N ALA A 342 -2.36 -0.19 15.38
CA ALA A 342 -2.67 0.49 16.64
C ALA A 342 -3.39 -0.44 17.64
N MET A 343 -4.37 -1.20 17.17
CA MET A 343 -5.09 -2.18 17.98
C MET A 343 -4.16 -3.30 18.47
N ASN A 344 -3.30 -3.85 17.60
CA ASN A 344 -2.31 -4.86 17.97
C ASN A 344 -1.32 -4.33 19.03
N VAL A 345 -0.86 -3.09 18.90
CA VAL A 345 0.05 -2.44 19.86
C VAL A 345 -0.63 -2.24 21.22
N ILE A 346 -1.88 -1.75 21.24
CA ILE A 346 -2.65 -1.58 22.49
C ILE A 346 -2.89 -2.92 23.19
N ASP A 347 -3.15 -3.98 22.41
CA ASP A 347 -3.32 -5.35 22.91
C ASP A 347 -1.99 -6.05 23.30
N GLY A 348 -0.83 -5.39 23.11
CA GLY A 348 0.49 -5.97 23.40
C GLY A 348 0.92 -7.10 22.46
N LYS A 349 0.39 -7.13 21.24
CA LYS A 349 0.63 -8.13 20.19
C LYS A 349 1.69 -7.70 19.17
N SER A 350 1.97 -6.40 19.07
CA SER A 350 2.93 -5.80 18.14
C SER A 350 3.71 -4.66 18.81
N GLU A 351 4.93 -4.42 18.36
CA GLU A 351 5.72 -3.23 18.70
C GLU A 351 5.35 -2.08 17.77
N LEU A 352 5.29 -0.83 18.28
CA LEU A 352 4.81 0.31 17.49
C LEU A 352 5.68 0.62 16.28
N ASP A 353 7.00 0.61 16.49
CA ASP A 353 8.02 1.01 15.51
C ASP A 353 8.74 -0.20 14.89
N ASP A 354 7.99 -1.25 14.54
CA ASP A 354 8.52 -2.43 13.84
C ASP A 354 7.84 -2.66 12.48
N ILE A 355 8.65 -2.84 11.43
CA ILE A 355 8.17 -2.95 10.06
C ILE A 355 7.52 -4.31 9.75
N ASP A 356 7.93 -5.38 10.41
CA ASP A 356 7.32 -6.70 10.21
C ASP A 356 5.93 -6.73 10.84
N ASP A 357 5.76 -6.11 12.02
CA ASP A 357 4.44 -5.92 12.66
C ASP A 357 3.51 -5.01 11.84
N ILE A 358 3.99 -3.84 11.38
CA ILE A 358 3.20 -2.95 10.50
C ILE A 358 2.79 -3.71 9.22
N SER A 359 3.72 -4.46 8.61
CA SER A 359 3.45 -5.25 7.40
C SER A 359 2.47 -6.39 7.64
N ALA A 360 2.49 -7.02 8.82
CA ALA A 360 1.51 -8.04 9.21
C ALA A 360 0.11 -7.45 9.43
N ALA A 361 0.02 -6.25 10.04
CA ALA A 361 -1.25 -5.54 10.19
C ALA A 361 -1.85 -5.13 8.84
N TYR A 362 -1.02 -4.67 7.89
CA TYR A 362 -1.47 -4.36 6.52
C TYR A 362 -1.98 -5.60 5.78
N GLN A 363 -1.35 -6.77 5.96
CA GLN A 363 -1.76 -8.04 5.34
C GLN A 363 -3.17 -8.51 5.74
N VAL A 364 -3.68 -8.12 6.92
CA VAL A 364 -5.06 -8.42 7.34
C VAL A 364 -6.10 -7.85 6.36
N PHE A 365 -5.82 -6.66 5.81
CA PHE A 365 -6.68 -5.95 4.85
C PHE A 365 -6.17 -6.04 3.40
N SER A 366 -5.12 -6.83 3.16
CA SER A 366 -4.56 -7.08 1.82
C SER A 366 -4.10 -8.54 1.66
N PRO A 367 -5.01 -9.52 1.81
CA PRO A 367 -4.64 -10.93 1.86
C PRO A 367 -3.87 -11.38 0.61
N GLY A 368 -2.74 -12.04 0.82
CA GLY A 368 -1.89 -12.52 -0.26
C GLY A 368 -1.01 -11.45 -0.94
N ALA A 369 -1.12 -10.18 -0.56
CA ALA A 369 -0.16 -9.14 -0.93
C ALA A 369 0.90 -8.98 0.16
N ALA A 370 2.17 -9.12 -0.20
CA ALA A 370 3.27 -8.86 0.72
C ALA A 370 3.57 -7.37 0.83
N TRP A 371 3.97 -6.92 2.02
CA TRP A 371 4.45 -5.56 2.30
C TRP A 371 5.85 -5.62 2.91
N ASN A 372 6.63 -4.56 2.70
CA ASN A 372 7.91 -4.32 3.35
C ASN A 372 8.19 -2.80 3.33
N GLY A 373 9.18 -2.34 4.08
CA GLY A 373 9.51 -0.92 4.17
C GLY A 373 10.82 -0.67 4.90
N SER A 374 11.07 0.58 5.23
CA SER A 374 12.22 0.98 6.06
C SER A 374 12.03 2.37 6.65
N ASN A 375 12.74 2.68 7.73
CA ASN A 375 12.76 4.02 8.30
C ASN A 375 13.22 5.07 7.29
N TYR A 376 12.50 6.20 7.23
CA TYR A 376 12.92 7.38 6.48
C TYR A 376 14.33 7.78 6.91
N THR A 377 15.22 7.87 5.92
CA THR A 377 16.58 8.39 6.09
C THR A 377 16.64 9.79 5.51
N ASN A 378 17.02 10.79 6.28
CA ASN A 378 17.23 12.13 5.78
C ASN A 378 18.48 12.17 4.86
N ALA A 379 18.33 12.56 3.60
CA ALA A 379 19.40 12.49 2.59
C ALA A 379 20.51 13.56 2.75
N ASP A 380 20.34 14.55 3.63
CA ASP A 380 21.36 15.55 3.96
C ASP A 380 22.24 15.13 5.14
N THR A 381 21.64 14.50 6.14
CA THR A 381 22.33 14.14 7.40
C THR A 381 22.70 12.65 7.50
N GLY A 382 22.03 11.78 6.74
CA GLY A 382 22.13 10.32 6.89
C GLY A 382 21.45 9.76 8.14
N VAL A 383 20.73 10.61 8.91
CA VAL A 383 20.02 10.20 10.12
C VAL A 383 18.72 9.49 9.73
N LYS A 384 18.44 8.35 10.38
CA LYS A 384 17.16 7.65 10.31
C LYS A 384 16.19 8.22 11.35
N MET A 385 14.90 8.22 11.02
CA MET A 385 13.82 8.53 11.94
C MET A 385 13.15 7.25 12.41
N ASP A 386 13.22 6.98 13.71
CA ASP A 386 12.81 5.69 14.27
C ASP A 386 11.30 5.45 14.13
N ASN A 387 10.48 6.50 14.20
CA ASN A 387 9.01 6.46 14.11
C ASN A 387 8.43 6.84 12.72
N VAL A 388 9.26 6.97 11.69
CA VAL A 388 8.80 7.32 10.33
C VAL A 388 9.18 6.21 9.37
N PHE A 389 8.19 5.44 8.92
CA PHE A 389 8.36 4.35 7.98
C PHE A 389 7.92 4.74 6.57
N LEU A 390 8.75 4.35 5.61
CA LEU A 390 8.41 4.32 4.20
C LEU A 390 8.05 2.87 3.85
N ILE A 391 6.85 2.63 3.33
CA ILE A 391 6.31 1.27 3.08
C ILE A 391 5.88 1.07 1.62
N TYR A 392 5.99 -0.15 1.13
CA TYR A 392 5.60 -0.56 -0.22
C TYR A 392 5.04 -1.98 -0.25
N GLN A 393 4.09 -2.21 -1.16
CA GLN A 393 3.59 -3.54 -1.50
C GLN A 393 4.49 -4.18 -2.56
N ASP A 394 4.44 -5.50 -2.69
CA ASP A 394 5.00 -6.17 -3.86
C ASP A 394 4.25 -5.76 -5.15
N THR A 395 5.00 -5.41 -6.20
CA THR A 395 4.44 -4.99 -7.49
C THR A 395 3.77 -6.19 -8.16
N TYR A 396 2.46 -6.09 -8.42
CA TYR A 396 1.70 -7.08 -9.16
C TYR A 396 1.66 -6.72 -10.65
N ILE A 397 2.19 -7.60 -11.51
CA ILE A 397 2.13 -7.48 -12.97
C ILE A 397 0.99 -8.35 -13.48
N MET A 398 0.05 -7.72 -14.17
CA MET A 398 -1.19 -8.34 -14.67
C MET A 398 -0.92 -9.30 -15.84
N GLY A 399 -1.62 -10.43 -15.86
CA GLY A 399 -1.47 -11.46 -16.90
C GLY A 399 -2.54 -12.56 -16.81
N ASN A 400 -2.29 -13.73 -17.39
CA ASN A 400 -3.21 -14.87 -17.31
C ASN A 400 -2.53 -16.17 -16.83
N PRO A 401 -2.35 -16.36 -15.51
CA PRO A 401 -2.61 -15.40 -14.43
C PRO A 401 -1.50 -14.34 -14.32
N GLY A 402 -1.79 -13.22 -13.66
CA GLY A 402 -0.74 -12.28 -13.25
C GLY A 402 0.14 -12.83 -12.13
N LYS A 403 1.10 -12.01 -11.70
CA LYS A 403 2.12 -12.40 -10.70
C LYS A 403 2.64 -11.20 -9.92
N TYR A 404 3.00 -11.45 -8.66
CA TYR A 404 3.87 -10.57 -7.89
C TYR A 404 5.34 -10.68 -8.38
N MET A 405 6.15 -9.66 -8.09
CA MET A 405 7.53 -9.53 -8.59
C MET A 405 8.61 -9.78 -7.52
N GLY A 406 8.23 -10.18 -6.31
CA GLY A 406 9.16 -10.44 -5.21
C GLY A 406 9.83 -9.18 -4.67
N SER A 407 9.26 -7.99 -4.90
CA SER A 407 9.90 -6.72 -4.55
C SER A 407 10.13 -6.55 -3.05
N THR A 408 9.30 -7.17 -2.21
CA THR A 408 9.45 -7.20 -0.74
C THR A 408 10.57 -8.13 -0.27
N GLU A 409 11.02 -9.09 -1.08
CA GLU A 409 12.16 -9.96 -0.77
C GLU A 409 13.52 -9.33 -1.13
N VAL A 410 13.52 -8.20 -1.85
CA VAL A 410 14.74 -7.60 -2.39
C VAL A 410 15.35 -6.57 -1.43
N LYS A 411 16.53 -6.91 -0.89
CA LYS A 411 17.38 -5.93 -0.18
C LYS A 411 17.84 -4.83 -1.13
N VAL A 412 17.20 -3.65 -1.05
CA VAL A 412 17.61 -2.44 -1.76
C VAL A 412 19.05 -2.05 -1.38
N PRO A 413 19.94 -1.76 -2.34
CA PRO A 413 21.32 -1.37 -2.03
C PRO A 413 21.41 -0.08 -1.19
N GLU A 414 22.17 -0.13 -0.09
CA GLU A 414 22.24 0.91 0.94
C GLU A 414 22.56 2.32 0.40
N LYS A 415 23.29 2.42 -0.73
CA LYS A 415 23.61 3.68 -1.42
C LYS A 415 22.37 4.50 -1.84
N TYR A 416 21.24 3.85 -2.12
CA TYR A 416 20.04 4.53 -2.62
C TYR A 416 19.33 5.33 -1.53
N PHE A 417 19.44 4.92 -0.26
CA PHE A 417 18.84 5.63 0.88
C PHE A 417 19.46 7.01 1.14
N THR A 418 20.60 7.34 0.54
CA THR A 418 21.23 8.68 0.62
C THR A 418 21.47 9.32 -0.75
N THR A 419 20.87 8.78 -1.83
CA THR A 419 20.94 9.38 -3.17
C THR A 419 19.98 10.57 -3.26
N LYS A 420 20.39 11.65 -3.95
CA LYS A 420 19.61 12.85 -4.27
C LYS A 420 20.17 13.55 -5.51
#